data_AF-A0A843JD31-F1
#
_entry.id   AF-A0A843JD31-F1
#
_cell.length_a   1.000
_cell.length_b   1.000
_cell.length_c   1.000
_cell.angle_alpha   90.00
_cell.angle_beta   90.00
_cell.angle_gamma   90.00
#
_symmetry.space_group_name_H-M   'P 1'
#
loop_
_entity.id
_entity.type
_entity.pdbx_description
1 polymer ?
#
loop_
_entity_poly.entity_id
_entity_poly.type
_entity_poly.pdbx_seq_one_letter_code
_entity_poly.pdbx_strand_id
1 'polypeptide(L)' 'MSTEEYRCAKCNEPHSINSLGLQCEKCGYKIFFKDRPVDKKVYKSD' A
#
# COMPACT_ATOMS: atom_id res chain seq x y z
N MET A 1 9.36 12.76 -4.60
CA MET A 1 9.29 11.69 -3.59
C MET A 1 7.87 11.16 -3.58
N SER A 2 7.62 10.04 -4.23
CA SER A 2 6.30 9.41 -4.29
C SER A 2 6.00 8.76 -2.93
N THR A 3 5.18 9.41 -2.12
CA THR A 3 4.57 8.80 -0.94
C THR A 3 3.60 7.75 -1.42
N GLU A 4 4.07 6.52 -1.57
CA GLU A 4 3.21 5.38 -1.85
C GLU A 4 2.38 5.13 -0.59
N GLU A 5 1.13 5.56 -0.59
CA GLU A 5 0.18 5.31 0.49
C GLU A 5 -0.26 3.84 0.42
N TYR A 6 0.10 3.05 1.41
CA TYR A 6 -0.37 1.68 1.58
C TYR A 6 -1.52 1.68 2.57
N ARG A 7 -2.53 0.82 2.39
CA ARG A 7 -3.66 0.71 3.32
C ARG A 7 -3.57 -0.55 4.14
N CYS A 8 -3.82 -0.48 5.44
CA CYS A 8 -3.86 -1.66 6.29
C CYS A 8 -5.00 -2.60 5.88
N ALA A 9 -4.73 -3.89 5.70
CA ALA A 9 -5.73 -4.86 5.24
C ALA A 9 -6.92 -5.08 6.19
N LYS A 10 -6.74 -4.78 7.48
CA LYS A 10 -7.75 -5.02 8.51
C LYS A 10 -8.56 -3.77 8.85
N CYS A 11 -7.86 -2.66 9.10
CA CYS A 11 -8.47 -1.42 9.55
C CYS A 11 -8.58 -0.35 8.45
N ASN A 12 -8.13 -0.65 7.22
CA ASN A 12 -8.17 0.23 6.03
C ASN A 12 -7.49 1.60 6.20
N GLU A 13 -6.72 1.80 7.26
CA GLU A 13 -6.01 3.04 7.48
C GLU A 13 -4.86 3.22 6.49
N PRO A 14 -4.68 4.43 5.95
CA PRO A 14 -3.52 4.78 5.15
C PRO A 14 -2.29 4.80 6.06
N HIS A 15 -1.23 4.14 5.60
CA HIS A 15 0.04 4.01 6.26
C HIS A 15 1.15 4.26 5.25
N SER A 16 2.02 5.21 5.57
CA SER A 16 3.26 5.42 4.83
C SER A 16 4.28 4.41 5.32
N ILE A 17 4.74 3.51 4.44
CA ILE A 17 5.79 2.54 4.80
C ILE A 17 7.08 3.32 5.05
N ASN A 18 7.43 3.51 6.32
CA ASN A 18 8.74 4.00 6.73
C ASN A 18 9.63 2.80 7.07
N SER A 19 10.94 2.93 6.85
CA SER A 19 11.96 1.89 7.07
C SER A 19 12.06 1.34 8.49
N LEU A 20 11.27 1.86 9.43
CA LEU A 20 11.18 1.44 10.84
C LEU A 20 10.30 0.18 11.05
N GLY A 21 9.56 -0.27 10.04
CA GLY A 21 8.87 -1.56 10.04
C GLY A 21 7.43 -1.50 9.54
N LEU A 22 6.93 -2.65 9.06
CA LEU A 22 5.55 -2.82 8.62
C LEU A 22 4.67 -3.30 9.78
N GLN A 23 4.18 -2.37 10.59
CA GLN A 23 3.16 -2.67 11.60
C GLN A 23 2.18 -1.50 11.73
N CYS A 24 0.90 -1.79 11.57
CA CYS A 24 -0.14 -0.79 11.73
C CYS A 24 -0.26 -0.40 13.21
N GLU A 25 -0.17 0.90 13.51
CA GLU A 25 -0.18 1.42 14.89
C GLU A 25 -1.52 1.21 15.60
N LYS A 26 -2.64 1.20 14.87
CA LYS A 26 -3.96 0.95 15.46
C LYS A 26 -4.26 -0.51 15.72
N CYS A 27 -4.04 -1.35 14.72
CA CYS A 27 -4.54 -2.73 14.75
C CYS A 27 -3.43 -3.80 14.85
N GLY A 28 -2.16 -3.40 14.94
CA GLY A 28 -1.00 -4.29 15.06
C GLY A 28 -0.74 -5.19 13.84
N TYR A 29 -1.55 -5.01 12.79
CA TYR A 29 -1.52 -5.84 11.60
C TYR A 29 -0.35 -5.47 10.70
N LYS A 30 0.25 -6.47 10.05
CA LYS A 30 1.48 -6.31 9.24
C LYS A 30 1.25 -6.45 7.74
N ILE A 31 -0.01 -6.62 7.32
CA ILE A 31 -0.41 -6.79 5.91
C ILE A 31 -1.01 -5.48 5.43
N PHE A 32 -0.49 -4.98 4.30
CA PHE A 32 -0.92 -3.74 3.67
C PHE A 32 -1.16 -3.94 2.18
N PHE A 33 -2.15 -3.22 1.65
CA PHE A 33 -2.47 -3.18 0.23
C PHE A 33 -1.93 -1.89 -0.38
N LYS A 34 -1.34 -2.01 -1.57
CA LYS A 34 -1.00 -0.85 -2.39
C LYS A 34 -2.15 -0.55 -3.33
N ASP A 35 -2.56 0.70 -3.40
CA ASP A 35 -3.56 1.11 -4.38
C ASP A 35 -3.06 0.86 -5.80
N ARG A 36 -4.00 0.47 -6.67
CA ARG A 36 -3.69 0.28 -8.07
C ARG A 36 -3.41 1.65 -8.70
N PRO A 37 -2.26 1.86 -9.35
CA PRO A 37 -2.03 3.09 -10.09
C PRO A 37 -3.09 3.25 -11.19
N VAL A 38 -3.56 4.48 -11.39
CA VAL A 38 -4.57 4.82 -12.40
C VAL A 38 -4.05 4.58 -13.83
N ASP A 39 -2.74 4.46 -13.98
CA ASP A 39 -2.10 4.20 -15.25
C ASP A 39 -2.60 2.89 -15.87
N LYS A 40 -3.18 3.01 -17.06
CA LYS A 40 -3.72 1.88 -17.80
C LYS A 40 -2.57 0.99 -18.23
N LYS A 41 -2.46 -0.20 -17.63
CA LYS A 41 -1.54 -1.23 -18.11
C LYS A 41 -1.91 -1.60 -19.55
N VAL A 42 -1.14 -1.10 -20.51
CA VAL A 42 -1.24 -1.50 -21.92
C VAL A 42 -0.53 -2.84 -22.08
N TYR A 43 -1.30 -3.91 -22.30
CA TYR A 43 -0.74 -5.19 -22.71
C TYR A 43 -0.53 -5.16 -24.22
N LYS A 44 0.69 -5.44 -24.69
CA LYS A 44 0.95 -5.76 -26.09
C LYS A 44 0.78 -7.28 -26.23
N SER A 45 -0.15 -7.71 -27.08
CA SER A 45 -0.23 -9.09 -27.54
C SER A 45 0.80 -9.28 -28.65
N ASP A 46 1.64 -10.30 -28.52
CA ASP A 46 2.58 -10.76 -29.56
C ASP A 46 1.82 -11.47 -30.70
#